data_AF-I3X5T3-F1
#
_entry.id   AF-I3X5T3-F1
#
_cell.length_a   1.000
_cell.length_b   1.000
_cell.length_c   1.000
_cell.angle_alpha   90.00
_cell.angle_beta   90.00
_cell.angle_gamma   90.00
#
_symmetry.space_group_name_H-M   'P 1'
#
loop_
_entity.id
_entity.type
_entity.pdbx_description
1 polymer ?
#
loop_
_entity_poly.entity_id
_entity_poly.type
_entity_poly.pdbx_seq_one_letter_code
_entity_poly.pdbx_strand_id
1 'polypeptide(L)'
;MSRYDLTDFEWRVIEPLLPNKTRGVPRVYDRRVLNGIFWVLRSGAPWRDLPGPYGTRTTCYNRFVQWRKAGMWDRRLERREARPRVILR
;
A
#
# COMPACT_ATOMS: atom_id res chain seq x y z
N MET A 1 -12.83 1.77 14.14
CA MET A 1 -12.03 2.18 12.97
C MET A 1 -11.05 3.22 13.45
N SER A 2 -9.75 3.01 13.21
CA SER A 2 -8.71 3.97 13.58
C SER A 2 -8.70 5.15 12.61
N ARG A 3 -8.23 6.31 13.07
CA ARG A 3 -8.06 7.54 12.25
C ARG A 3 -7.16 7.36 11.01
N TYR A 4 -6.49 6.22 10.89
CA TYR A 4 -5.54 5.90 9.83
C TYR A 4 -6.05 4.80 8.88
N ASP A 5 -7.26 4.28 9.12
CA ASP A 5 -7.86 3.26 8.25
C ASP A 5 -8.32 3.90 6.94
N LEU A 6 -8.07 3.20 5.82
CA LEU A 6 -8.53 3.62 4.51
C LEU A 6 -10.05 3.54 4.42
N THR A 7 -10.64 4.60 3.85
CA THR A 7 -12.02 4.59 3.38
C THR A 7 -12.18 3.62 2.20
N ASP A 8 -13.42 3.19 1.91
CA ASP A 8 -13.70 2.33 0.76
C ASP A 8 -13.29 3.00 -0.55
N PHE A 9 -13.43 4.31 -0.63
CA PHE A 9 -13.03 5.11 -1.79
C PHE A 9 -11.51 5.07 -1.99
N GLU A 10 -10.72 5.40 -0.95
CA GLU A 10 -9.27 5.35 -1.04
C GLU A 10 -8.76 3.94 -1.35
N TRP A 11 -9.41 2.92 -0.76
CA TRP A 11 -9.09 1.53 -1.03
C TRP A 11 -9.30 1.18 -2.50
N ARG A 12 -10.43 1.56 -3.13
CA ARG A 12 -10.68 1.31 -4.56
C ARG A 12 -9.62 1.94 -5.48
N VAL A 13 -9.03 3.06 -5.06
CA VAL A 13 -7.96 3.72 -5.84
C VAL A 13 -6.62 2.99 -5.68
N ILE A 14 -6.33 2.45 -4.50
CA ILE A 14 -5.04 1.81 -4.19
C ILE A 14 -5.01 0.33 -4.59
N GLU A 15 -6.10 -0.39 -4.39
CA GLU A 15 -6.24 -1.81 -4.69
C GLU A 15 -5.69 -2.24 -6.06
N PRO A 16 -5.94 -1.52 -7.18
CA PRO A 16 -5.40 -1.90 -8.49
C PRO A 16 -3.89 -1.61 -8.65
N LEU A 17 -3.30 -0.77 -7.80
CA LEU A 17 -1.88 -0.44 -7.86
C LEU A 17 -1.00 -1.46 -7.15
N LEU A 18 -1.60 -2.27 -6.26
CA LEU A 18 -0.90 -3.30 -5.54
C LEU A 18 -0.33 -4.35 -6.52
N PRO A 19 0.92 -4.80 -6.32
CA PRO A 19 1.54 -5.78 -7.19
C PRO A 19 0.74 -7.09 -7.20
N ASN A 20 0.80 -7.79 -8.34
CA ASN A 20 -0.01 -8.97 -8.60
C ASN A 20 0.31 -10.10 -7.60
N LYS A 21 -0.71 -10.88 -7.23
CA LYS A 21 -0.67 -11.76 -6.06
C LYS A 21 0.18 -13.02 -6.23
N THR A 22 0.80 -13.46 -5.14
CA THR A 22 1.00 -14.89 -4.86
C THR A 22 -0.38 -15.52 -4.62
N ARG A 23 -0.72 -16.57 -5.37
CA ARG A 23 -2.03 -17.28 -5.32
C ARG A 23 -2.56 -17.46 -3.87
N GLY A 24 -3.86 -17.23 -3.66
CA GLY A 24 -4.59 -17.70 -2.47
C GLY A 24 -4.90 -16.67 -1.37
N VAL A 25 -4.31 -15.48 -1.36
CA VAL A 25 -4.61 -14.46 -0.33
C VAL A 25 -5.79 -13.57 -0.77
N PRO A 26 -6.86 -13.36 0.01
CA PRO A 26 -7.97 -12.44 -0.32
C PRO A 26 -7.58 -10.95 -0.28
N ARG A 27 -8.20 -10.07 -1.08
CA ARG A 27 -7.84 -8.62 -1.14
C ARG A 27 -8.20 -7.86 0.14
N VAL A 28 -9.21 -8.34 0.88
CA VAL A 28 -9.58 -7.82 2.20
C VAL A 28 -8.41 -7.88 3.19
N TYR A 29 -7.53 -8.88 3.06
CA TYR A 29 -6.34 -9.00 3.90
C TYR A 29 -5.30 -7.91 3.58
N ASP A 30 -5.12 -7.58 2.30
CA ASP A 30 -4.18 -6.54 1.87
C ASP A 30 -4.60 -5.16 2.38
N ARG A 31 -5.91 -4.86 2.41
CA ARG A 31 -6.44 -3.63 3.00
C ARG A 31 -6.13 -3.53 4.48
N ARG A 32 -6.33 -4.62 5.22
CA ARG A 32 -6.04 -4.70 6.65
C ARG A 32 -4.56 -4.46 6.92
N VAL A 33 -3.68 -5.11 6.16
CA VAL A 33 -2.22 -4.93 6.26
C VAL A 33 -1.82 -3.50 5.91
N LEU A 34 -2.40 -2.93 4.86
CA LEU A 34 -2.10 -1.56 4.43
C LEU A 34 -2.55 -0.53 5.48
N ASN A 35 -3.69 -0.73 6.13
CA ASN A 35 -4.11 0.09 7.27
C ASN A 35 -3.11 -0.01 8.44
N GLY A 36 -2.59 -1.21 8.73
CA GLY A 36 -1.54 -1.39 9.73
C GLY A 36 -0.24 -0.67 9.39
N ILE A 37 0.18 -0.72 8.12
CA ILE A 37 1.34 0.02 7.62
C ILE A 37 1.10 1.53 7.77
N PHE A 38 -0.07 2.04 7.39
CA PHE A 38 -0.39 3.47 7.54
C PHE A 38 -0.48 3.91 9.00
N TRP A 39 -0.98 3.05 9.88
CA TRP A 39 -0.96 3.31 11.31
C TRP A 39 0.47 3.55 11.80
N VAL A 40 1.41 2.66 11.46
CA VAL A 40 2.83 2.80 11.84
C VAL A 40 3.44 4.07 11.23
N LEU A 41 3.25 4.28 9.92
CA LEU A 41 3.86 5.41 9.22
C LEU A 41 3.33 6.77 9.70
N ARG A 42 2.05 6.86 10.09
CA ARG A 42 1.43 8.11 10.54
C ARG A 42 1.52 8.34 12.04
N SER A 43 1.62 7.29 12.85
CA SER A 43 1.82 7.42 14.29
C SER A 43 3.29 7.56 14.68
N GLY A 44 4.21 7.07 13.85
CA GLY A 44 5.64 6.98 14.17
C GLY A 44 5.96 5.90 15.20
N ALA A 45 4.97 5.15 15.68
CA ALA A 45 5.16 4.09 16.66
C ALA A 45 6.01 2.95 16.07
N PRO A 46 6.80 2.24 16.89
CA PRO A 46 7.56 1.10 16.40
C PRO A 46 6.61 0.01 15.94
N TRP A 47 7.02 -0.76 14.93
CA TRP A 47 6.24 -1.89 14.42
C TRP A 47 5.83 -2.91 15.49
N ARG A 48 6.54 -2.97 16.64
CA ARG A 48 6.21 -3.87 17.77
C ARG A 48 4.88 -3.53 18.42
N ASP A 49 4.47 -2.27 18.33
CA ASP A 49 3.25 -1.75 18.94
C ASP A 49 2.07 -1.78 17.97
N LEU A 50 2.25 -2.42 16.80
CA LEU A 50 1.21 -2.55 15.82
C LEU A 50 -0.02 -3.25 16.44
N PRO A 51 -1.21 -2.62 16.37
CA PRO A 51 -2.42 -3.24 16.89
C PRO A 51 -2.74 -4.57 16.19
N GLY A 52 -3.02 -5.61 16.99
CA GLY A 52 -3.35 -6.96 16.50
C GLY A 52 -4.46 -7.04 15.44
N PRO A 53 -5.50 -6.17 15.44
CA PRO A 53 -6.51 -6.16 14.38
C PRO A 53 -5.98 -5.96 12.95
N TYR A 54 -4.78 -5.39 12.79
CA TYR A 54 -4.13 -5.20 11.48
C TYR A 54 -3.37 -6.43 10.98
N GLY A 55 -3.26 -7.48 11.80
CA GLY A 55 -2.47 -8.66 11.51
C GLY A 55 -1.12 -8.64 12.23
N THR A 56 -0.28 -9.61 11.92
CA THR A 56 1.02 -9.73 12.60
C THR A 56 1.98 -8.66 12.11
N ARG A 57 2.79 -8.15 13.03
CA ARG A 57 3.89 -7.22 12.76
C ARG A 57 4.76 -7.67 11.58
N THR A 58 5.14 -8.95 11.59
CA THR A 58 6.02 -9.54 10.56
C THR A 58 5.38 -9.48 9.18
N THR A 59 4.10 -9.79 9.06
CA THR A 59 3.40 -9.71 7.77
C THR A 59 3.31 -8.28 7.26
N CYS A 60 2.97 -7.33 8.14
CA CYS A 60 2.88 -5.92 7.75
C CYS A 60 4.23 -5.36 7.29
N TYR A 61 5.29 -5.66 8.04
CA TYR A 61 6.64 -5.25 7.66
C TYR A 61 7.11 -5.89 6.35
N ASN A 62 6.94 -7.21 6.19
CA ASN A 62 7.33 -7.92 4.97
C ASN A 62 6.58 -7.38 3.74
N ARG A 63 5.28 -7.10 3.88
CA ARG A 63 4.49 -6.48 2.81
C ARG A 63 4.94 -5.06 2.49
N PHE A 64 5.23 -4.25 3.50
CA PHE A 64 5.78 -2.91 3.28
C PHE A 64 7.07 -2.96 2.45
N VAL A 65 8.02 -3.84 2.81
CA VAL A 65 9.27 -4.02 2.06
C VAL A 65 9.02 -4.52 0.64
N GLN A 66 8.14 -5.51 0.45
CA GLN A 66 7.81 -6.04 -0.88
C GLN A 66 7.17 -4.98 -1.78
N TRP A 67 6.19 -4.23 -1.28
CA TRP A 67 5.49 -3.20 -2.05
C TRP A 67 6.39 -2.01 -2.36
N ARG A 68 7.30 -1.65 -1.45
CA ARG A 68 8.33 -0.64 -1.70
C ARG A 68 9.27 -1.09 -2.83
N LYS A 69 9.76 -2.33 -2.79
CA LYS A 69 10.61 -2.91 -3.86
C LYS A 69 9.88 -3.00 -5.20
N ALA A 70 8.57 -3.23 -5.18
CA ALA A 70 7.75 -3.31 -6.39
C ALA A 70 7.41 -1.93 -6.99
N GLY A 71 7.91 -0.82 -6.43
CA GLY A 71 7.60 0.53 -6.90
C GLY A 71 6.13 0.90 -6.78
N MET A 72 5.38 0.27 -5.86
CA MET A 72 3.94 0.52 -5.68
C MET A 72 3.66 1.99 -5.35
N TRP A 73 4.56 2.64 -4.62
CA TRP A 73 4.49 4.07 -4.31
C TRP A 73 4.83 4.96 -5.52
N ASP A 74 5.71 4.48 -6.40
CA ASP A 74 6.21 5.23 -7.56
C ASP A 74 5.27 5.14 -8.77
N ARG A 75 4.45 4.09 -8.86
CA ARG A 75 3.46 3.88 -9.94
C ARG A 75 2.43 5.01 -10.08
N ARG A 76 2.31 5.92 -9.11
CA ARG A 76 1.48 7.13 -9.23
C ARG A 76 2.12 8.23 -10.08
N LEU A 77 3.46 8.29 -10.19
CA LEU A 77 4.16 9.33 -10.93
C LEU A 77 4.13 9.11 -12.45
N GLU A 78 4.20 7.87 -12.93
CA GLU A 78 4.21 7.60 -14.37
C GLU A 78 2.88 7.90 -15.07
N ARG A 79 1.74 7.84 -14.36
CA ARG A 79 0.43 8.12 -14.99
C ARG A 79 0.17 9.61 -15.23
N ARG A 80 1.03 10.51 -14.73
CA ARG A 80 0.94 11.96 -14.96
C ARG A 80 2.02 12.50 -15.89
N GLU A 81 3.14 11.80 -16.06
CA GLU A 81 4.20 12.18 -17.01
C GLU A 81 4.13 11.42 -18.34
N ALA A 82 2.95 11.24 -18.90
CA ALA A 82 2.84 11.03 -20.34
C ALA A 82 2.90 12.40 -21.04
N ARG A 83 4.07 13.06 -20.99
CA ARG A 83 4.32 14.18 -21.90
C ARG A 83 4.47 13.58 -23.30
N PRO A 84 3.59 13.87 -24.27
CA PRO A 84 3.83 13.43 -25.63
C PRO A 84 5.18 14.00 -26.05
N ARG A 85 6.13 13.11 -26.38
CA ARG A 85 7.35 13.51 -27.10
C ARG A 85 6.87 14.11 -28.41
N VAL A 86 6.78 15.44 -28.45
CA VAL A 86 6.65 16.18 -29.70
C VAL A 86 7.87 15.79 -30.52
N ILE A 87 7.62 15.06 -31.60
CA ILE A 87 8.58 14.78 -32.64
C ILE A 87 8.89 16.15 -33.27
N LEU A 88 10.03 16.75 -32.91
CA LEU A 88 10.57 17.86 -33.67
C LEU A 88 11.32 17.27 -34.86
N ARG A 89 10.73 17.51 -36.03
CA ARG A 89 11.38 17.44 -37.33
C ARG A 89 12.13 18.73 -37.58
#